data_AF-D8SLI4-F1
#
_entry.id   AF-D8SLI4-F1
#
_cell.length_a   1.000
_cell.length_b   1.000
_cell.length_c   1.000
_cell.angle_alpha   90.00
_cell.angle_beta   90.00
_cell.angle_gamma   90.00
#
_symmetry.space_group_name_H-M   'P 1'
#
loop_
_entity.id
_entity.type
_entity.pdbx_description
1 polymer ?
#
loop_
_entity_poly.entity_id
_entity_poly.type
_entity_poly.pdbx_seq_one_letter_code
_entity_poly.pdbx_strand_id
1 'polypeptide(L)'
;MGSGGNEIWNVLVRHFDEEKVAKVVEALEDECIYRLDDIKDFTLAELRDLNVPAGMAKVLLLEGRKEAAFTLRGSRVAYLGSEAYDRVMSRCPSDMANQMITFTIQEQMSDTKPPALLNYRPDTARGLPIALVSPVFAYFLDLCDSLELTPTAKDSAFVNELCLKSSMAYVDEAERCKMLFALLRAYLPFEFLVDEVGKKDIAILYQRQLLAICQVKNEEGFSGNAYLEAGAYYVRDLSDNRDEVMVRCERYPVFLLEITGALLKVSGAAFASCPLVEPLKMGLLVRRTNHKEMDALCRMVVALRKSLLKLVSLRAAVMRRPAAELELAAVDLPYPLQEFYSTGGGVMVLSFGKLYVLDLQHSRDVLPTPFEQIKRSGVTKILAKFCQRYGSQVHADWFSRGCTPKLFNTMRLSGDWLMVLMEYMEGYTDLQRKTNVFSVSSAKWNKISSLARKCLKDAQASTLRGVHGDLRLDNLLVDEGLTHVLAVDFERAGIEGCDRYPFFMNHTDVEWPAGASDNQLLMQVHDNELLESQLERKHKRKYDWHNDRSFVPKKLAALASGASVSDTEEDF
;
A
#
# COMPACT_ATOMS: atom_id res chain seq x y z
N MET A 1 -27.62 33.94 -2.91
CA MET A 1 -27.31 34.67 -1.66
C MET A 1 -28.58 34.79 -0.83
N GLY A 2 -28.80 33.82 0.07
CA GLY A 2 -29.98 33.71 0.92
C GLY A 2 -29.57 33.68 2.39
N SER A 3 -30.41 34.23 3.24
CA SER A 3 -30.21 34.69 4.62
C SER A 3 -29.73 33.68 5.68
N GLY A 4 -29.22 32.50 5.31
CA GLY A 4 -28.62 31.52 6.23
C GLY A 4 -27.10 31.66 6.41
N GLY A 5 -26.39 32.22 5.42
CA GLY A 5 -24.92 32.35 5.48
C GLY A 5 -24.42 33.38 6.51
N ASN A 6 -25.24 34.37 6.84
CA ASN A 6 -24.84 35.46 7.75
C ASN A 6 -24.79 35.05 9.23
N GLU A 7 -25.52 34.03 9.68
CA GLU A 7 -25.48 33.62 11.10
C GLU A 7 -24.25 32.75 11.40
N ILE A 8 -23.88 31.85 10.49
CA ILE A 8 -22.65 31.03 10.63
C ILE A 8 -21.41 31.92 10.52
N TRP A 9 -21.37 32.82 9.52
CA TRP A 9 -20.26 33.76 9.34
C TRP A 9 -20.00 34.62 10.59
N ASN A 10 -21.06 35.18 11.19
CA ASN A 10 -20.95 36.03 12.38
C ASN A 10 -20.59 35.27 13.67
N VAL A 11 -20.83 33.95 13.73
CA VAL A 11 -20.40 33.11 14.85
C VAL A 11 -18.93 32.73 14.72
N LEU A 12 -18.49 32.43 13.49
CA LEU A 12 -17.12 31.99 13.19
C LEU A 12 -16.10 33.13 13.31
N VAL A 13 -16.41 34.33 12.82
CA VAL A 13 -15.55 35.53 12.95
C VAL A 13 -15.38 36.00 14.41
N ARG A 14 -16.31 35.63 15.31
CA ARG A 14 -16.18 35.96 16.75
C ARG A 14 -15.17 35.10 17.50
N HIS A 15 -14.79 33.94 16.96
CA HIS A 15 -13.96 32.97 17.67
C HIS A 15 -12.68 32.61 16.91
N PHE A 16 -12.60 32.94 15.62
CA PHE A 16 -11.48 32.63 14.75
C PHE A 16 -11.12 33.81 13.85
N ASP A 17 -9.89 33.81 13.34
CA ASP A 17 -9.39 34.80 12.39
C ASP A 17 -10.22 34.80 11.09
N GLU A 18 -10.61 35.99 10.61
CA GLU A 18 -11.45 36.19 9.42
C GLU A 18 -10.87 35.48 8.19
N GLU A 19 -9.54 35.46 8.05
CA GLU A 19 -8.87 34.82 6.92
C GLU A 19 -9.05 33.28 6.93
N LYS A 20 -9.10 32.65 8.10
CA LYS A 20 -9.28 31.20 8.24
C LYS A 20 -10.73 30.78 8.00
N VAL A 21 -11.68 31.59 8.47
CA VAL A 21 -13.12 31.37 8.26
C VAL A 21 -13.47 31.50 6.78
N ALA A 22 -12.89 32.48 6.08
CA ALA A 22 -13.05 32.65 4.64
C ALA A 22 -12.60 31.40 3.86
N LYS A 23 -11.44 30.82 4.20
CA LYS A 23 -10.91 29.62 3.52
C LYS A 23 -11.79 28.38 3.70
N VAL A 24 -12.35 28.17 4.89
CA VAL A 24 -13.25 27.04 5.16
C VAL A 24 -14.59 27.22 4.44
N VAL A 25 -15.13 28.43 4.40
CA VAL A 25 -16.39 28.72 3.70
C VAL A 25 -16.21 28.64 2.19
N GLU A 26 -15.11 29.16 1.64
CA GLU A 26 -14.76 29.02 0.21
C GLU A 26 -14.59 27.55 -0.19
N ALA A 27 -13.96 26.73 0.65
CA ALA A 27 -13.82 25.28 0.43
C ALA A 27 -15.14 24.48 0.55
N LEU A 28 -16.17 25.05 1.17
CA LEU A 28 -17.50 24.43 1.33
C LEU A 28 -18.53 24.94 0.32
N GLU A 29 -18.40 26.18 -0.16
CA GLU A 29 -19.34 26.82 -1.09
C GLU A 29 -19.05 26.49 -2.57
N ASP A 30 -17.79 26.25 -2.93
CA ASP A 30 -17.44 25.66 -4.23
C ASP A 30 -17.46 24.13 -4.10
N GLU A 31 -18.26 23.43 -4.91
CA GLU A 31 -18.36 21.95 -4.97
C GLU A 31 -17.06 21.28 -5.51
N CYS A 32 -15.90 21.85 -5.22
CA CYS A 32 -14.59 21.54 -5.76
C CYS A 32 -13.56 21.47 -4.62
N ILE A 33 -13.56 20.34 -3.89
CA ILE A 33 -12.49 20.00 -2.94
C ILE A 33 -11.21 19.71 -3.74
N TYR A 34 -10.45 20.77 -4.07
CA TYR A 34 -9.10 20.65 -4.65
C TYR A 34 -8.01 21.25 -3.74
N ARG A 35 -8.37 21.75 -2.55
CA ARG A 35 -7.41 22.25 -1.54
C ARG A 35 -7.71 21.67 -0.16
N LEU A 36 -7.43 20.39 0.00
CA LEU A 36 -7.43 19.69 1.29
C LEU A 36 -6.28 20.15 2.21
N ASP A 37 -5.32 20.91 1.70
CA ASP A 37 -4.22 21.50 2.47
C ASP A 37 -4.71 22.46 3.57
N ASP A 38 -5.78 23.20 3.31
CA ASP A 38 -6.34 24.17 4.26
C ASP A 38 -7.08 23.52 5.44
N ILE A 39 -7.46 22.24 5.33
CA ILE A 39 -8.17 21.47 6.37
C ILE A 39 -7.19 20.82 7.37
N LYS A 40 -5.90 20.67 7.01
CA LYS A 40 -4.88 19.99 7.82
C LYS A 40 -4.54 20.72 9.13
N ASP A 41 -4.77 22.03 9.15
CA ASP A 41 -4.48 22.89 10.30
C ASP A 41 -5.59 22.91 11.36
N PHE A 42 -6.74 22.26 11.08
CA PHE A 42 -7.86 22.19 12.01
C PHE A 42 -7.79 20.93 12.88
N THR A 43 -8.04 21.10 14.17
CA THR A 43 -8.21 20.00 15.13
C THR A 43 -9.63 19.44 15.09
N LEU A 44 -9.80 18.23 15.64
CA LEU A 44 -11.10 17.58 15.74
C LEU A 44 -12.07 18.35 16.66
N ALA A 45 -11.54 19.18 17.57
CA ALA A 45 -12.30 20.11 18.39
C ALA A 45 -12.77 21.31 17.57
N GLU A 46 -11.87 21.95 16.81
CA GLU A 46 -12.21 23.11 15.97
C GLU A 46 -13.23 22.75 14.88
N LEU A 47 -13.13 21.57 14.27
CA LEU A 47 -14.13 21.09 13.31
C LEU A 47 -15.49 20.80 13.97
N ARG A 48 -15.51 20.38 15.24
CA ARG A 48 -16.77 20.21 15.99
C ARG A 48 -17.40 21.55 16.33
N ASP A 49 -16.58 22.55 16.67
CA ASP A 49 -17.03 23.91 16.95
C ASP A 49 -17.57 24.59 15.67
N LEU A 50 -17.10 24.15 14.49
CA LEU A 50 -17.64 24.47 13.16
C LEU A 50 -18.92 23.70 12.79
N ASN A 51 -19.53 22.94 13.72
CA ASN A 51 -20.69 22.08 13.48
C ASN A 51 -20.48 20.99 12.40
N VAL A 52 -19.24 20.63 12.07
CA VAL A 52 -18.95 19.52 11.16
C VAL A 52 -19.31 18.21 11.88
N PRO A 53 -20.17 17.34 11.31
CA PRO A 53 -20.56 16.09 11.95
C PRO A 53 -19.34 15.24 12.29
N ALA A 54 -19.29 14.67 13.50
CA ALA A 54 -18.10 13.98 14.01
C ALA A 54 -17.58 12.84 13.12
N GLY A 55 -18.48 12.18 12.36
CA GLY A 55 -18.11 11.18 11.36
C GLY A 55 -17.42 11.79 10.13
N MET A 56 -17.90 12.96 9.68
CA MET A 56 -17.34 13.70 8.55
C MET A 56 -16.04 14.41 8.94
N ALA A 57 -15.93 14.97 10.14
CA ALA A 57 -14.69 15.52 10.68
C ALA A 57 -13.60 14.44 10.80
N LYS A 58 -13.95 13.22 11.24
CA LYS A 58 -13.02 12.08 11.23
C LYS A 58 -12.59 11.71 9.82
N VAL A 59 -13.50 11.68 8.85
CA VAL A 59 -13.18 11.37 7.45
C VAL A 59 -12.33 12.47 6.83
N LEU A 60 -12.66 13.75 7.01
CA LEU A 60 -11.89 14.89 6.49
C LEU A 60 -10.51 14.99 7.13
N LEU A 61 -10.36 14.70 8.43
CA LEU A 61 -9.06 14.60 9.08
C LEU A 61 -8.31 13.33 8.69
N LEU A 62 -8.98 12.20 8.46
CA LEU A 62 -8.33 10.97 7.97
C LEU A 62 -7.89 11.12 6.52
N GLU A 63 -8.69 11.73 5.66
CA GLU A 63 -8.40 12.00 4.24
C GLU A 63 -7.36 13.11 4.12
N GLY A 64 -7.50 14.20 4.88
CA GLY A 64 -6.54 15.30 4.98
C GLY A 64 -5.21 14.89 5.62
N ARG A 65 -5.20 13.98 6.62
CA ARG A 65 -3.96 13.42 7.19
C ARG A 65 -3.37 12.30 6.34
N LYS A 66 -4.19 11.51 5.65
CA LYS A 66 -3.71 10.63 4.58
C LYS A 66 -3.06 11.48 3.50
N GLU A 67 -3.65 12.61 3.12
CA GLU A 67 -3.05 13.55 2.19
C GLU A 67 -1.85 14.31 2.77
N ALA A 68 -1.80 14.62 4.07
CA ALA A 68 -0.64 15.20 4.76
C ALA A 68 0.53 14.20 4.78
N ALA A 69 0.25 12.91 4.99
CA ALA A 69 1.19 11.83 4.77
C ALA A 69 1.54 11.67 3.27
N PHE A 70 0.63 12.01 2.34
CA PHE A 70 0.95 12.22 0.91
C PHE A 70 1.69 13.52 0.62
N THR A 71 1.84 14.44 1.58
CA THR A 71 2.57 15.71 1.40
C THR A 71 4.05 15.57 1.79
N LEU A 72 4.55 14.33 1.85
CA LEU A 72 5.96 14.06 1.57
C LEU A 72 6.16 13.76 0.07
N ARG A 73 5.47 14.47 -0.84
CA ARG A 73 5.89 14.53 -2.25
C ARG A 73 7.16 15.36 -2.36
N GLY A 74 8.23 14.79 -1.85
CA GLY A 74 9.55 15.38 -1.76
C GLY A 74 10.48 14.71 -2.73
N SER A 75 11.29 15.51 -3.41
CA SER A 75 12.52 15.00 -3.99
C SER A 75 13.38 14.35 -2.89
N ARG A 76 14.35 13.51 -3.27
CA ARG A 76 15.39 13.08 -2.34
C ARG A 76 16.05 14.26 -1.62
N VAL A 77 16.17 15.41 -2.29
CA VAL A 77 16.66 16.66 -1.69
C VAL A 77 15.75 17.16 -0.58
N ALA A 78 14.42 17.14 -0.77
CA ALA A 78 13.46 17.54 0.25
C ALA A 78 13.50 16.59 1.46
N TYR A 79 13.61 15.27 1.24
CA TYR A 79 13.79 14.32 2.33
C TYR A 79 15.09 14.58 3.11
N LEU A 80 16.21 14.77 2.42
CA LEU A 80 17.51 15.05 3.05
C LEU A 80 17.55 16.37 3.85
N GLY A 81 16.60 17.28 3.61
CA GLY A 81 16.41 18.50 4.40
C GLY A 81 15.26 18.43 5.42
N SER A 82 14.69 17.25 5.63
CA SER A 82 13.52 17.06 6.49
C SER A 82 13.88 16.64 7.91
N GLU A 83 12.99 16.95 8.85
CA GLU A 83 13.10 16.48 10.24
C GLU A 83 13.12 14.94 10.33
N ALA A 84 12.48 14.24 9.39
CA ALA A 84 12.48 12.77 9.34
C ALA A 84 13.89 12.21 9.08
N TYR A 85 14.64 12.84 8.18
CA TYR A 85 16.04 12.50 7.92
C TYR A 85 16.93 12.82 9.13
N ASP A 86 16.79 14.01 9.71
CA ASP A 86 17.58 14.43 10.87
C ASP A 86 17.43 13.46 12.04
N ARG A 87 16.21 12.94 12.26
CA ARG A 87 15.93 11.96 13.31
C ARG A 87 16.67 10.64 13.10
N VAL A 88 16.77 10.14 11.87
CA VAL A 88 17.59 8.95 11.55
C VAL A 88 19.07 9.24 11.71
N MET A 89 19.53 10.42 11.26
CA MET A 89 20.95 10.76 11.23
C MET A 89 21.54 11.18 12.58
N SER A 90 20.69 11.65 13.51
CA SER A 90 21.07 12.11 14.84
C SER A 90 21.71 11.02 15.73
N ARG A 91 21.54 9.74 15.38
CA ARG A 91 22.06 8.58 16.12
C ARG A 91 22.88 7.71 15.18
N CYS A 92 23.94 7.07 15.69
CA CYS A 92 24.61 6.05 14.89
C CYS A 92 23.67 4.84 14.68
N PRO A 93 23.83 4.06 13.58
CA PRO A 93 22.92 2.95 13.27
C PRO A 93 22.73 1.97 14.42
N SER A 94 23.81 1.62 15.13
CA SER A 94 23.76 0.71 16.29
C SER A 94 22.98 1.28 17.47
N ASP A 95 23.08 2.58 17.75
CA ASP A 95 22.32 3.22 18.84
C ASP A 95 20.83 3.24 18.54
N MET A 96 20.47 3.54 17.28
CA MET A 96 19.09 3.49 16.82
C MET A 96 18.49 2.07 16.98
N ALA A 97 19.28 1.06 16.61
CA ALA A 97 18.90 -0.35 16.70
C ALA A 97 18.77 -0.85 18.15
N ASN A 98 19.64 -0.39 19.06
CA ASN A 98 19.58 -0.70 20.50
C ASN A 98 18.39 -0.01 21.19
N GLN A 99 17.97 1.14 20.69
CA GLN A 99 16.82 1.90 21.20
C GLN A 99 15.57 1.72 20.35
N MET A 100 15.37 0.54 19.75
CA MET A 100 14.28 0.26 18.80
C MET A 100 12.90 0.70 19.32
N ILE A 101 12.58 0.45 20.60
CA ILE A 101 11.27 0.82 21.17
C ILE A 101 11.12 2.34 21.17
N THR A 102 12.14 3.05 21.69
CA THR A 102 12.19 4.50 21.71
C THR A 102 12.10 5.08 20.30
N PHE A 103 12.85 4.53 19.35
CA PHE A 103 12.78 4.91 17.95
C PHE A 103 11.37 4.72 17.38
N THR A 104 10.74 3.58 17.63
CA THR A 104 9.38 3.30 17.13
C THR A 104 8.38 4.31 17.70
N ILE A 105 8.38 4.50 19.02
CA ILE A 105 7.42 5.39 19.70
C ILE A 105 7.63 6.85 19.28
N GLN A 106 8.88 7.33 19.29
CA GLN A 106 9.18 8.75 19.11
C GLN A 106 9.27 9.14 17.62
N GLU A 107 9.81 8.26 16.79
CA GLU A 107 10.21 8.60 15.41
C GLU A 107 9.25 8.03 14.35
N GLN A 108 8.44 7.03 14.69
CA GLN A 108 7.50 6.36 13.77
C GLN A 108 6.02 6.54 14.15
N MET A 109 5.69 6.57 15.44
CA MET A 109 4.31 6.63 15.94
C MET A 109 3.81 8.04 16.31
N SER A 110 4.45 9.08 15.79
CA SER A 110 4.06 10.46 16.11
C SER A 110 2.77 10.86 15.39
N ASP A 111 1.80 11.42 16.13
CA ASP A 111 0.60 12.01 15.55
C ASP A 111 0.86 13.33 14.79
N THR A 112 2.01 13.97 15.05
CA THR A 112 2.35 15.30 14.54
C THR A 112 3.49 15.31 13.54
N LYS A 113 4.19 14.18 13.37
CA LYS A 113 5.36 14.06 12.47
C LYS A 113 5.22 12.84 11.58
N PRO A 114 5.64 12.92 10.31
CA PRO A 114 5.65 11.75 9.45
C PRO A 114 6.67 10.70 9.93
N PRO A 115 6.44 9.41 9.62
CA PRO A 115 7.36 8.33 9.96
C PRO A 115 8.77 8.56 9.39
N ALA A 116 9.80 8.29 10.18
CA ALA A 116 11.19 8.43 9.74
C ALA A 116 11.61 7.36 8.69
N LEU A 117 10.96 6.20 8.70
CA LEU A 117 11.16 5.09 7.77
C LEU A 117 9.80 4.43 7.47
N LEU A 118 9.50 4.15 6.22
CA LEU A 118 8.31 3.37 5.87
C LEU A 118 8.65 1.88 5.94
N ASN A 119 8.42 1.27 7.10
CA ASN A 119 8.85 -0.11 7.40
C ASN A 119 7.78 -0.99 8.04
N TYR A 120 6.51 -0.57 7.97
CA TYR A 120 5.36 -1.22 8.60
C TYR A 120 5.43 -1.29 10.14
N ARG A 121 6.24 -0.44 10.78
CA ARG A 121 6.34 -0.35 12.25
C ARG A 121 6.21 1.12 12.70
N PRO A 122 5.00 1.59 13.04
CA PRO A 122 3.72 0.87 13.09
C PRO A 122 3.13 0.60 11.68
N ASP A 123 1.99 -0.08 11.60
CA ASP A 123 1.28 -0.36 10.34
C ASP A 123 0.93 0.90 9.53
N THR A 124 0.83 2.05 10.20
CA THR A 124 0.66 3.37 9.56
C THR A 124 1.93 3.88 8.87
N ALA A 125 3.12 3.38 9.24
CA ALA A 125 4.40 3.67 8.58
C ALA A 125 4.61 2.79 7.34
N ARG A 126 3.66 2.85 6.40
CA ARG A 126 3.64 2.05 5.17
C ARG A 126 3.73 2.93 3.93
N GLY A 127 4.42 2.45 2.90
CA GLY A 127 4.45 3.07 1.57
C GLY A 127 3.84 2.16 0.51
N LEU A 128 4.23 2.38 -0.75
CA LEU A 128 3.96 1.41 -1.80
C LEU A 128 4.59 0.05 -1.44
N PRO A 129 3.93 -1.08 -1.74
CA PRO A 129 4.58 -2.38 -1.68
C PRO A 129 5.88 -2.36 -2.47
N ILE A 130 6.99 -2.82 -1.88
CA ILE A 130 8.31 -2.61 -2.47
C ILE A 130 8.48 -3.31 -3.83
N ALA A 131 7.71 -4.39 -4.06
CA ALA A 131 7.60 -5.06 -5.34
C ALA A 131 6.99 -4.19 -6.46
N LEU A 132 6.14 -3.22 -6.12
CA LEU A 132 5.62 -2.19 -7.02
C LEU A 132 6.54 -0.96 -7.12
N VAL A 133 7.45 -0.80 -6.14
CA VAL A 133 8.47 0.25 -6.15
C VAL A 133 9.56 -0.06 -7.19
N SER A 134 10.12 -1.27 -7.15
CA SER A 134 11.11 -1.71 -8.15
C SER A 134 10.86 -3.15 -8.58
N PRO A 135 10.90 -3.45 -9.90
CA PRO A 135 10.66 -4.80 -10.41
C PRO A 135 11.72 -5.82 -9.93
N VAL A 136 12.86 -5.38 -9.40
CA VAL A 136 13.91 -6.29 -8.93
C VAL A 136 13.49 -7.09 -7.69
N PHE A 137 12.69 -6.50 -6.81
CA PHE A 137 12.22 -7.18 -5.58
C PHE A 137 11.15 -8.21 -5.92
N ALA A 138 10.26 -7.84 -6.83
CA ALA A 138 9.27 -8.73 -7.39
C ALA A 138 9.92 -9.93 -8.10
N TYR A 139 10.95 -9.66 -8.92
CA TYR A 139 11.76 -10.70 -9.58
C TYR A 139 12.47 -11.63 -8.59
N PHE A 140 12.97 -11.10 -7.47
CA PHE A 140 13.54 -11.91 -6.39
C PHE A 140 12.52 -12.89 -5.80
N LEU A 141 11.31 -12.42 -5.48
CA LEU A 141 10.24 -13.26 -4.92
C LEU A 141 9.85 -14.38 -5.89
N ASP A 142 9.60 -14.05 -7.17
CA ASP A 142 9.26 -15.03 -8.20
C ASP A 142 10.33 -16.12 -8.32
N LEU A 143 11.61 -15.74 -8.32
CA LEU A 143 12.70 -16.70 -8.41
C LEU A 143 12.82 -17.60 -7.17
N CYS A 144 12.48 -17.10 -5.97
CA CYS A 144 12.48 -17.93 -4.77
C CYS A 144 11.49 -19.09 -4.87
N ASP A 145 10.33 -18.82 -5.48
CA ASP A 145 9.21 -19.76 -5.56
C ASP A 145 9.19 -20.53 -6.90
N SER A 146 10.04 -20.15 -7.86
CA SER A 146 10.19 -20.85 -9.14
C SER A 146 10.83 -22.22 -8.99
N LEU A 147 10.06 -23.27 -9.30
CA LEU A 147 10.57 -24.65 -9.39
C LEU A 147 11.45 -24.89 -10.64
N GLU A 148 11.43 -23.97 -11.60
CA GLU A 148 12.26 -24.02 -12.81
C GLU A 148 13.67 -23.46 -12.55
N LEU A 149 13.85 -22.67 -11.48
CA LEU A 149 15.16 -22.20 -11.07
C LEU A 149 16.01 -23.39 -10.62
N THR A 150 16.99 -23.76 -11.45
CA THR A 150 17.93 -24.86 -11.17
C THR A 150 19.23 -24.31 -10.59
N PRO A 151 19.53 -24.51 -9.29
CA PRO A 151 20.83 -24.16 -8.72
C PRO A 151 21.96 -24.99 -9.35
N THR A 152 23.13 -24.37 -9.51
CA THR A 152 24.34 -25.05 -9.97
C THR A 152 25.04 -25.75 -8.81
N ALA A 153 26.00 -26.64 -9.11
CA ALA A 153 26.85 -27.24 -8.09
C ALA A 153 27.62 -26.20 -7.25
N LYS A 154 28.02 -25.06 -7.86
CA LYS A 154 28.64 -23.94 -7.14
C LYS A 154 27.67 -23.34 -6.11
N ASP A 155 26.40 -23.17 -6.50
CA ASP A 155 25.38 -22.61 -5.63
C ASP A 155 25.09 -23.53 -4.44
N SER A 156 24.92 -24.83 -4.69
CA SER A 156 24.70 -25.81 -3.62
C SER A 156 25.90 -25.92 -2.67
N ALA A 157 27.13 -25.91 -3.21
CA ALA A 157 28.34 -25.94 -2.40
C ALA A 157 28.46 -24.69 -1.51
N PHE A 158 28.19 -23.51 -2.06
CA PHE A 158 28.17 -22.27 -1.30
C PHE A 158 27.13 -22.29 -0.18
N VAL A 159 25.89 -22.72 -0.47
CA VAL A 159 24.83 -22.78 0.54
C VAL A 159 25.17 -23.78 1.64
N ASN A 160 25.73 -24.93 1.28
CA ASN A 160 26.18 -25.92 2.25
C ASN A 160 27.28 -25.38 3.18
N GLU A 161 28.26 -24.67 2.63
CA GLU A 161 29.32 -24.02 3.41
C GLU A 161 28.78 -22.87 4.27
N LEU A 162 27.87 -22.05 3.73
CA LEU A 162 27.20 -20.99 4.46
C LEU A 162 26.44 -21.56 5.66
N CYS A 163 25.64 -22.62 5.48
CA CYS A 163 24.96 -23.28 6.58
C CYS A 163 25.94 -23.86 7.62
N LEU A 164 27.04 -24.47 7.17
CA LEU A 164 28.06 -25.01 8.07
C LEU A 164 28.66 -23.89 8.93
N LYS A 165 29.11 -22.80 8.31
CA LYS A 165 29.77 -21.70 9.02
C LYS A 165 28.79 -20.88 9.86
N SER A 166 27.57 -20.64 9.39
CA SER A 166 26.55 -19.91 10.16
C SER A 166 26.06 -20.69 11.39
N SER A 167 26.25 -22.00 11.44
CA SER A 167 25.94 -22.83 12.62
C SER A 167 27.03 -22.85 13.70
N MET A 168 28.19 -22.24 13.44
CA MET A 168 29.28 -22.18 14.41
C MET A 168 29.08 -21.02 15.40
N ALA A 169 29.61 -21.18 16.62
CA ALA A 169 29.75 -20.08 17.56
C ALA A 169 30.94 -19.20 17.20
N TYR A 170 30.79 -17.88 17.36
CA TYR A 170 31.82 -16.88 17.14
C TYR A 170 32.07 -16.09 18.41
N VAL A 171 33.32 -15.70 18.66
CA VAL A 171 33.68 -14.93 19.86
C VAL A 171 33.03 -13.55 19.83
N ASP A 172 33.00 -12.93 18.66
CA ASP A 172 32.36 -11.64 18.41
C ASP A 172 31.80 -11.53 16.99
N GLU A 173 31.06 -10.44 16.75
CA GLU A 173 30.46 -10.14 15.45
C GLU A 173 31.51 -9.90 14.35
N ALA A 174 32.72 -9.44 14.70
CA ALA A 174 33.75 -9.13 13.72
C ALA A 174 34.36 -10.42 13.12
N GLU A 175 34.58 -11.46 13.92
CA GLU A 175 34.99 -12.78 13.41
C GLU A 175 33.93 -13.38 12.49
N ARG A 176 32.67 -13.28 12.89
CA ARG A 176 31.53 -13.75 12.09
C ARG A 176 31.40 -12.97 10.78
N CYS A 177 31.58 -11.66 10.82
CA CYS A 177 31.59 -10.78 9.64
C CYS A 177 32.72 -11.16 8.68
N LYS A 178 33.95 -11.34 9.16
CA LYS A 178 35.10 -11.78 8.35
C LYS A 178 34.85 -13.11 7.65
N MET A 179 34.25 -14.07 8.36
CA MET A 179 33.85 -15.35 7.77
C MET A 179 32.87 -15.13 6.61
N LEU A 180 31.80 -14.37 6.84
CA LEU A 180 30.78 -14.14 5.81
C LEU A 180 31.35 -13.34 4.62
N PHE A 181 32.20 -12.35 4.89
CA PHE A 181 32.91 -11.57 3.88
C PHE A 181 33.70 -12.48 2.93
N ALA A 182 34.47 -13.43 3.48
CA ALA A 182 35.24 -14.37 2.69
C ALA A 182 34.35 -15.27 1.82
N LEU A 183 33.23 -15.77 2.37
CA LEU A 183 32.26 -16.58 1.63
C LEU A 183 31.60 -15.81 0.49
N LEU A 184 31.10 -14.60 0.75
CA LEU A 184 30.44 -13.77 -0.24
C LEU A 184 31.39 -13.39 -1.38
N ARG A 185 32.63 -13.00 -1.05
CA ARG A 185 33.66 -12.64 -2.04
C ARG A 185 34.01 -13.80 -2.97
N ALA A 186 34.01 -15.04 -2.47
CA ALA A 186 34.27 -16.23 -3.29
C ALA A 186 33.09 -16.63 -4.19
N TYR A 187 31.86 -16.36 -3.73
CA TYR A 187 30.65 -16.79 -4.42
C TYR A 187 30.15 -15.80 -5.48
N LEU A 188 30.14 -14.51 -5.15
CA LEU A 188 29.61 -13.44 -5.99
C LEU A 188 30.46 -13.22 -7.25
N PRO A 189 29.87 -12.61 -8.31
CA PRO A 189 30.63 -12.18 -9.48
C PRO A 189 31.81 -11.28 -9.10
N PHE A 190 32.93 -11.40 -9.83
CA PHE A 190 34.17 -10.68 -9.52
C PHE A 190 34.04 -9.16 -9.73
N GLU A 191 33.06 -8.73 -10.53
CA GLU A 191 32.73 -7.33 -10.75
C GLU A 191 32.08 -6.66 -9.53
N PHE A 192 31.58 -7.46 -8.57
CA PHE A 192 31.04 -6.94 -7.33
C PHE A 192 32.17 -6.70 -6.34
N LEU A 193 32.26 -5.47 -5.85
CA LEU A 193 33.12 -5.14 -4.73
C LEU A 193 32.38 -5.50 -3.44
N VAL A 194 32.96 -6.40 -2.66
CA VAL A 194 32.53 -6.71 -1.30
C VAL A 194 33.44 -5.93 -0.36
N ASP A 195 32.88 -5.04 0.44
CA ASP A 195 33.61 -4.13 1.33
C ASP A 195 33.10 -4.23 2.78
N GLU A 196 33.96 -3.93 3.74
CA GLU A 196 33.60 -3.89 5.16
C GLU A 196 33.05 -2.50 5.53
N VAL A 197 31.86 -2.45 6.12
CA VAL A 197 31.24 -1.22 6.63
C VAL A 197 31.25 -1.26 8.16
N GLY A 198 31.75 -0.20 8.80
CA GLY A 198 31.70 -0.07 10.26
C GLY A 198 32.44 -1.15 11.07
N LYS A 199 33.40 -1.87 10.46
CA LYS A 199 34.15 -3.02 11.03
C LYS A 199 33.31 -4.29 11.31
N LYS A 200 32.01 -4.27 11.09
CA LYS A 200 31.09 -5.36 11.50
C LYS A 200 30.05 -5.74 10.44
N ASP A 201 29.92 -4.95 9.39
CA ASP A 201 28.94 -5.17 8.34
C ASP A 201 29.61 -5.26 6.98
N ILE A 202 28.83 -5.66 5.97
CA ILE A 202 29.34 -5.87 4.61
C ILE A 202 28.48 -5.06 3.64
N ALA A 203 29.12 -4.30 2.76
CA ALA A 203 28.48 -3.71 1.59
C ALA A 203 28.83 -4.51 0.33
N ILE A 204 27.84 -4.74 -0.52
CA ILE A 204 28.03 -5.28 -1.87
C ILE A 204 27.78 -4.13 -2.85
N LEU A 205 28.79 -3.81 -3.64
CA LEU A 205 28.83 -2.64 -4.51
C LEU A 205 29.11 -3.05 -5.95
N TYR A 206 28.61 -2.28 -6.92
CA TYR A 206 29.03 -2.34 -8.32
C TYR A 206 29.30 -0.94 -8.83
N GLN A 207 30.51 -0.69 -9.35
CA GLN A 207 30.93 0.64 -9.80
C GLN A 207 30.65 1.76 -8.77
N ARG A 208 30.92 1.48 -7.48
CA ARG A 208 30.65 2.35 -6.31
C ARG A 208 29.18 2.56 -5.97
N GLN A 209 28.24 1.91 -6.65
CA GLN A 209 26.82 1.96 -6.31
C GLN A 209 26.46 0.81 -5.39
N LEU A 210 25.74 1.09 -4.30
CA LEU A 210 25.33 0.10 -3.32
C LEU A 210 24.27 -0.85 -3.91
N LEU A 211 24.51 -2.15 -3.88
CA LEU A 211 23.55 -3.19 -4.29
C LEU A 211 22.91 -3.86 -3.10
N ALA A 212 23.69 -4.12 -2.04
CA ALA A 212 23.19 -4.69 -0.80
C ALA A 212 24.00 -4.28 0.43
N ILE A 213 23.35 -4.26 1.59
CA ILE A 213 23.97 -4.16 2.92
C ILE A 213 23.70 -5.47 3.64
N CYS A 214 24.73 -6.08 4.21
CA CYS A 214 24.60 -7.23 5.09
C CYS A 214 24.93 -6.83 6.53
N GLN A 215 23.92 -6.90 7.38
CA GLN A 215 24.02 -6.74 8.82
C GLN A 215 24.28 -8.08 9.46
N VAL A 216 25.36 -8.17 10.25
CA VAL A 216 25.80 -9.42 10.87
C VAL A 216 25.68 -9.33 12.38
N LYS A 217 24.90 -10.23 12.96
CA LYS A 217 24.74 -10.37 14.41
C LYS A 217 25.07 -11.79 14.83
N ASN A 218 25.69 -11.93 16.01
CA ASN A 218 26.05 -13.25 16.51
C ASN A 218 24.82 -14.12 16.75
N GLU A 219 23.79 -13.59 17.41
CA GLU A 219 22.53 -14.27 17.69
C GLU A 219 21.37 -13.28 17.75
N GLU A 220 20.13 -13.78 17.61
CA GLU A 220 18.93 -12.95 17.65
C GLU A 220 18.72 -12.38 19.04
N GLY A 221 18.38 -11.09 19.11
CA GLY A 221 18.20 -10.38 20.38
C GLY A 221 19.48 -9.84 21.02
N PHE A 222 20.65 -10.10 20.44
CA PHE A 222 21.92 -9.52 20.88
C PHE A 222 22.34 -8.34 19.99
N SER A 223 22.85 -7.26 20.62
CA SER A 223 23.44 -6.10 19.93
C SER A 223 22.51 -5.31 18.98
N GLY A 224 21.24 -5.17 19.36
CA GLY A 224 20.30 -4.31 18.64
C GLY A 224 19.63 -4.97 17.45
N ASN A 225 18.61 -4.30 16.91
CA ASN A 225 17.80 -4.82 15.81
C ASN A 225 18.47 -4.62 14.43
N ALA A 226 18.94 -5.72 13.82
CA ALA A 226 19.63 -5.72 12.52
C ALA A 226 18.82 -5.07 11.38
N TYR A 227 17.49 -5.23 11.38
CA TYR A 227 16.60 -4.64 10.38
C TYR A 227 16.63 -3.12 10.40
N LEU A 228 16.50 -2.53 11.59
CA LEU A 228 16.58 -1.08 11.76
C LEU A 228 17.98 -0.55 11.45
N GLU A 229 19.01 -1.28 11.87
CA GLU A 229 20.40 -0.89 11.60
C GLU A 229 20.69 -0.87 10.09
N ALA A 230 20.26 -1.91 9.36
CA ALA A 230 20.36 -1.96 7.89
C ALA A 230 19.62 -0.78 7.23
N GLY A 231 18.42 -0.45 7.73
CA GLY A 231 17.64 0.70 7.28
C GLY A 231 18.38 2.03 7.51
N ALA A 232 19.00 2.23 8.67
CA ALA A 232 19.80 3.43 8.93
C ALA A 232 21.03 3.53 8.03
N TYR A 233 21.74 2.43 7.78
CA TYR A 233 22.86 2.41 6.84
C TYR A 233 22.41 2.75 5.42
N TYR A 234 21.24 2.27 5.00
CA TYR A 234 20.65 2.64 3.72
C TYR A 234 20.40 4.16 3.63
N VAL A 235 19.83 4.78 4.68
CA VAL A 235 19.64 6.25 4.72
C VAL A 235 20.96 7.02 4.68
N ARG A 236 22.00 6.52 5.34
CA ARG A 236 23.34 7.12 5.29
C ARG A 236 23.95 7.04 3.89
N ASP A 237 23.87 5.89 3.23
CA ASP A 237 24.31 5.73 1.84
C ASP A 237 23.54 6.66 0.89
N LEU A 238 22.23 6.84 1.14
CA LEU A 238 21.42 7.83 0.44
C LEU A 238 21.88 9.29 0.66
N SER A 239 22.60 9.61 1.73
CA SER A 239 23.14 10.95 1.94
C SER A 239 24.50 11.13 1.26
N ASP A 240 25.34 10.11 1.33
CA ASP A 240 26.71 10.13 0.84
C ASP A 240 26.78 10.04 -0.69
N ASN A 241 25.87 9.27 -1.32
CA ASN A 241 25.85 9.08 -2.78
C ASN A 241 24.93 10.08 -3.50
N ARG A 242 25.37 11.36 -3.59
CA ARG A 242 24.64 12.46 -4.26
C ARG A 242 24.82 12.51 -5.78
N ASP A 243 24.84 11.37 -6.47
CA ASP A 243 24.87 11.41 -7.93
C ASP A 243 23.57 12.01 -8.46
N GLU A 244 23.62 13.19 -9.07
CA GLU A 244 22.45 13.93 -9.54
C GLU A 244 21.56 13.12 -10.49
N VAL A 245 22.14 12.20 -11.26
CA VAL A 245 21.37 11.31 -12.14
C VAL A 245 20.62 10.28 -11.30
N MET A 246 21.28 9.61 -10.35
CA MET A 246 20.64 8.64 -9.45
C MET A 246 19.60 9.30 -8.54
N VAL A 247 19.82 10.56 -8.13
CA VAL A 247 18.90 11.40 -7.34
C VAL A 247 17.62 11.72 -8.12
N ARG A 248 17.71 11.86 -9.44
CA ARG A 248 16.57 12.18 -10.32
C ARG A 248 15.84 10.95 -10.84
N CYS A 249 16.52 9.83 -11.00
CA CYS A 249 15.99 8.72 -11.80
C CYS A 249 15.62 7.45 -11.05
N GLU A 250 16.16 7.23 -9.86
CA GLU A 250 16.03 5.94 -9.22
C GLU A 250 15.47 6.03 -7.83
N ARG A 251 14.55 5.11 -7.57
CA ARG A 251 14.10 4.71 -6.24
C ARG A 251 15.20 3.99 -5.44
N TYR A 252 16.46 4.15 -5.86
CA TYR A 252 17.68 3.56 -5.34
C TYR A 252 17.49 2.19 -4.66
N PRO A 253 16.98 1.19 -5.39
CA PRO A 253 16.65 -0.09 -4.78
C PRO A 253 17.93 -0.81 -4.34
N VAL A 254 17.94 -1.31 -3.11
CA VAL A 254 19.03 -2.01 -2.42
C VAL A 254 18.46 -3.22 -1.68
N PHE A 255 19.17 -4.34 -1.64
CA PHE A 255 18.82 -5.46 -0.76
C PHE A 255 19.43 -5.30 0.62
N LEU A 256 18.67 -5.57 1.68
CA LEU A 256 19.18 -5.63 3.04
C LEU A 256 19.18 -7.10 3.47
N LEU A 257 20.35 -7.59 3.86
CA LEU A 257 20.56 -8.95 4.34
C LEU A 257 20.79 -8.87 5.84
N GLU A 258 20.05 -9.65 6.60
CA GLU A 258 20.25 -9.79 8.03
C GLU A 258 20.65 -11.23 8.29
N ILE A 259 21.88 -11.40 8.78
CA ILE A 259 22.42 -12.70 9.17
C ILE A 259 22.65 -12.66 10.68
N THR A 260 21.69 -13.23 11.39
CA THR A 260 21.61 -13.19 12.85
C THR A 260 21.53 -14.61 13.38
N GLY A 261 22.62 -15.13 13.96
CA GLY A 261 22.66 -16.55 14.32
C GLY A 261 22.43 -17.44 13.09
N ALA A 262 21.55 -18.42 13.18
CA ALA A 262 21.18 -19.22 12.02
C ALA A 262 20.14 -18.56 11.09
N LEU A 263 19.65 -17.36 11.37
CA LEU A 263 18.62 -16.70 10.57
C LEU A 263 19.25 -15.93 9.41
N LEU A 264 18.72 -16.12 8.20
CA LEU A 264 18.90 -15.23 7.06
C LEU A 264 17.55 -14.58 6.74
N LYS A 265 17.48 -13.25 6.82
CA LYS A 265 16.36 -12.47 6.31
C LYS A 265 16.83 -11.59 5.15
N VAL A 266 16.10 -11.62 4.06
CA VAL A 266 16.29 -10.76 2.90
C VAL A 266 15.15 -9.76 2.87
N SER A 267 15.49 -8.49 2.95
CA SER A 267 14.57 -7.35 2.85
C SER A 267 14.96 -6.51 1.63
N GLY A 268 14.03 -5.73 1.11
CA GLY A 268 14.31 -4.68 0.14
C GLY A 268 14.32 -3.32 0.83
N ALA A 269 15.13 -2.41 0.30
CA ALA A 269 15.08 -0.99 0.62
C ALA A 269 15.01 -0.17 -0.67
N ALA A 270 14.19 0.87 -0.69
CA ALA A 270 14.05 1.76 -1.82
C ALA A 270 13.63 3.15 -1.36
N PHE A 271 13.95 4.17 -2.14
CA PHE A 271 13.57 5.55 -1.90
C PHE A 271 12.31 5.86 -2.70
N ALA A 272 11.23 6.23 -2.02
CA ALA A 272 10.05 6.84 -2.63
C ALA A 272 10.00 8.31 -2.15
N SER A 273 8.88 8.77 -1.62
CA SER A 273 8.77 9.97 -0.78
C SER A 273 9.63 9.93 0.50
N CYS A 274 9.85 8.73 1.03
CA CYS A 274 10.62 8.43 2.23
C CYS A 274 11.33 7.07 2.02
N PRO A 275 12.44 6.77 2.71
CA PRO A 275 13.03 5.43 2.71
C PRO A 275 12.01 4.36 3.11
N LEU A 276 11.71 3.47 2.16
CA LEU A 276 10.87 2.30 2.32
C LEU A 276 11.76 1.09 2.56
N VAL A 277 11.41 0.29 3.57
CA VAL A 277 12.08 -0.98 3.86
C VAL A 277 11.01 -2.03 4.09
N GLU A 278 11.13 -3.19 3.43
CA GLU A 278 10.13 -4.26 3.54
C GLU A 278 10.82 -5.64 3.55
N PRO A 279 10.50 -6.53 4.51
CA PRO A 279 10.97 -7.91 4.49
C PRO A 279 10.39 -8.68 3.30
N LEU A 280 11.22 -9.44 2.58
CA LEU A 280 10.83 -10.17 1.38
C LEU A 280 10.76 -11.68 1.61
N LYS A 281 11.83 -12.26 2.15
CA LYS A 281 11.93 -13.72 2.37
C LYS A 281 12.87 -14.00 3.55
N MET A 282 12.64 -15.12 4.23
CA MET A 282 13.50 -15.60 5.30
C MET A 282 13.85 -17.08 5.11
N GLY A 283 15.01 -17.46 5.60
CA GLY A 283 15.50 -18.84 5.60
C GLY A 283 16.40 -19.13 6.79
N LEU A 284 16.56 -20.41 7.10
CA LEU A 284 17.43 -20.87 8.18
C LEU A 284 18.73 -21.44 7.61
N LEU A 285 19.85 -20.83 7.97
CA LEU A 285 21.21 -21.22 7.62
C LEU A 285 21.71 -22.39 8.48
N VAL A 286 20.93 -23.46 8.55
CA VAL A 286 21.32 -24.71 9.22
C VAL A 286 21.13 -25.86 8.24
N ARG A 287 22.10 -26.78 8.22
CA ARG A 287 21.96 -28.02 7.44
C ARG A 287 20.85 -28.87 8.05
N ARG A 288 19.83 -29.18 7.26
CA ARG A 288 18.67 -29.97 7.68
C ARG A 288 18.49 -31.19 6.79
N THR A 289 17.88 -32.23 7.35
CA THR A 289 17.44 -33.42 6.60
C THR A 289 16.24 -33.14 5.72
N ASN A 290 15.53 -32.03 5.95
CA ASN A 290 14.42 -31.60 5.11
C ASN A 290 14.93 -31.02 3.79
N HIS A 291 14.95 -31.86 2.75
CA HIS A 291 15.40 -31.48 1.42
C HIS A 291 14.61 -30.32 0.82
N LYS A 292 13.28 -30.26 1.02
CA LYS A 292 12.46 -29.16 0.47
C LYS A 292 12.86 -27.79 1.02
N GLU A 293 13.21 -27.75 2.30
CA GLU A 293 13.66 -26.52 2.96
C GLU A 293 15.08 -26.13 2.53
N MET A 294 15.98 -27.10 2.36
CA MET A 294 17.32 -26.86 1.82
C MET A 294 17.27 -26.39 0.36
N ASP A 295 16.38 -26.97 -0.45
CA ASP A 295 16.16 -26.56 -1.83
C ASP A 295 15.59 -25.14 -1.90
N ALA A 296 14.63 -24.81 -1.02
CA ALA A 296 14.08 -23.45 -0.92
C ALA A 296 15.14 -22.42 -0.50
N LEU A 297 15.99 -22.76 0.48
CA LEU A 297 17.12 -21.92 0.88
C LEU A 297 18.10 -21.71 -0.28
N CYS A 298 18.42 -22.78 -1.02
CA CYS A 298 19.32 -22.70 -2.16
C CYS A 298 18.73 -21.82 -3.27
N ARG A 299 17.45 -21.98 -3.61
CA ARG A 299 16.73 -21.09 -4.53
C ARG A 299 16.74 -19.65 -4.05
N MET A 300 16.51 -19.37 -2.77
CA MET A 300 16.55 -18.01 -2.21
C MET A 300 17.92 -17.34 -2.40
N VAL A 301 19.02 -18.06 -2.14
CA VAL A 301 20.38 -17.54 -2.33
C VAL A 301 20.72 -17.31 -3.80
N VAL A 302 20.29 -18.22 -4.69
CA VAL A 302 20.46 -18.05 -6.15
C VAL A 302 19.61 -16.88 -6.66
N ALA A 303 18.38 -16.76 -6.19
CA ALA A 303 17.47 -15.67 -6.50
C ALA A 303 18.10 -14.33 -6.13
N LEU A 304 18.66 -14.21 -4.93
CA LEU A 304 19.37 -13.00 -4.49
C LEU A 304 20.52 -12.65 -5.45
N ARG A 305 21.40 -13.61 -5.77
CA ARG A 305 22.52 -13.38 -6.70
C ARG A 305 22.03 -12.91 -8.08
N LYS A 306 20.99 -13.54 -8.63
CA LYS A 306 20.39 -13.15 -9.92
C LYS A 306 19.73 -11.77 -9.84
N SER A 307 19.11 -11.43 -8.71
CA SER A 307 18.47 -10.12 -8.51
C SER A 307 19.49 -9.00 -8.36
N LEU A 308 20.66 -9.24 -7.74
CA LEU A 308 21.77 -8.26 -7.74
C LEU A 308 22.27 -7.96 -9.16
N LEU A 309 22.39 -8.98 -10.02
CA LEU A 309 22.73 -8.78 -11.44
C LEU A 309 21.62 -8.04 -12.21
N LYS A 310 20.36 -8.35 -11.93
CA LYS A 310 19.21 -7.65 -12.52
C LYS A 310 19.20 -6.17 -12.08
N LEU A 311 19.53 -5.87 -10.83
CA LEU A 311 19.66 -4.52 -10.32
C LEU A 311 20.71 -3.73 -11.11
N VAL A 312 21.91 -4.28 -11.31
CA VAL A 312 22.95 -3.66 -12.16
C VAL A 312 22.43 -3.36 -13.57
N SER A 313 21.69 -4.29 -14.16
CA SER A 313 21.13 -4.13 -15.50
C SER A 313 20.08 -3.02 -15.57
N LEU A 314 19.23 -2.91 -14.54
CA LEU A 314 18.23 -1.84 -14.41
C LEU A 314 18.91 -0.47 -14.29
N ARG A 315 19.95 -0.37 -13.44
CA ARG A 315 20.69 0.88 -13.28
C ARG A 315 21.39 1.34 -14.55
N ALA A 316 22.03 0.41 -15.24
CA ALA A 316 22.64 0.70 -16.53
C ALA A 316 21.61 1.18 -17.57
N ALA A 317 20.36 0.69 -17.53
CA ALA A 317 19.30 1.15 -18.42
C ALA A 317 18.83 2.57 -18.08
N VAL A 318 18.77 2.91 -16.80
CA VAL A 318 18.41 4.26 -16.32
C VAL A 318 19.48 5.29 -16.72
N MET A 319 20.76 4.98 -16.51
CA MET A 319 21.88 5.88 -16.85
C MET A 319 21.99 6.19 -18.36
N ARG A 320 21.32 5.42 -19.22
CA ARG A 320 21.24 5.69 -20.67
C ARG A 320 20.13 6.66 -21.05
N ARG A 321 19.20 6.99 -20.13
CA ARG A 321 18.09 7.91 -20.40
C ARG A 321 18.58 9.36 -20.34
N PRO A 322 18.09 10.26 -21.22
CA PRO A 322 18.41 11.68 -21.16
C PRO A 322 17.95 12.30 -19.83
N ALA A 323 18.80 13.16 -19.23
CA ALA A 323 18.53 13.85 -17.96
C ALA A 323 17.21 14.65 -17.92
N ALA A 324 16.70 15.04 -19.10
CA ALA A 324 15.48 15.83 -19.28
C ALA A 324 14.16 15.02 -19.25
N GLU A 325 14.21 13.68 -19.34
CA GLU A 325 13.01 12.82 -19.32
C GLU A 325 12.61 12.37 -17.89
N LEU A 326 13.18 13.00 -16.86
CA LEU A 326 13.17 12.48 -15.49
C LEU A 326 12.39 13.40 -14.58
N GLU A 327 11.07 13.18 -14.55
CA GLU A 327 10.18 13.92 -13.66
C GLU A 327 10.08 13.25 -12.29
N LEU A 328 10.44 14.03 -11.25
CA LEU A 328 10.32 13.64 -9.85
C LEU A 328 8.87 13.36 -9.41
N ALA A 329 7.88 13.85 -10.16
CA ALA A 329 6.46 13.67 -9.85
C ALA A 329 5.99 12.20 -9.92
N ALA A 330 6.77 11.31 -10.56
CA ALA A 330 6.44 9.89 -10.71
C ALA A 330 7.02 8.97 -9.61
N VAL A 331 7.85 9.49 -8.70
CA VAL A 331 8.62 8.68 -7.72
C VAL A 331 7.72 7.84 -6.80
N ASP A 332 6.47 8.26 -6.61
CA ASP A 332 5.46 7.60 -5.78
C ASP A 332 4.44 6.75 -6.60
N LEU A 333 4.64 6.57 -7.92
CA LEU A 333 3.78 5.74 -8.77
C LEU A 333 4.33 4.32 -8.94
N PRO A 334 3.53 3.23 -8.91
CA PRO A 334 4.01 1.89 -9.25
C PRO A 334 4.84 1.90 -10.55
N TYR A 335 5.93 1.12 -10.62
CA TYR A 335 6.87 1.22 -11.75
C TYR A 335 6.22 1.12 -13.15
N PRO A 336 5.12 0.34 -13.40
CA PRO A 336 4.46 0.34 -14.70
C PRO A 336 3.80 1.69 -15.05
N LEU A 337 3.30 2.41 -14.04
CA LEU A 337 2.71 3.73 -14.23
C LEU A 337 3.76 4.82 -14.39
N GLN A 338 4.99 4.63 -13.89
CA GLN A 338 6.09 5.56 -14.16
C GLN A 338 6.47 5.56 -15.64
N GLU A 339 6.56 4.38 -16.23
CA GLU A 339 6.80 4.24 -17.66
C GLU A 339 5.71 4.92 -18.47
N PHE A 340 4.44 4.70 -18.11
CA PHE A 340 3.31 5.40 -18.71
C PHE A 340 3.39 6.93 -18.53
N TYR A 341 3.64 7.42 -17.32
CA TYR A 341 3.73 8.85 -17.03
C TYR A 341 4.87 9.52 -17.82
N SER A 342 6.01 8.84 -17.98
CA SER A 342 7.13 9.34 -18.79
C SER A 342 6.77 9.55 -20.27
N THR A 343 5.67 8.97 -20.75
CA THR A 343 5.13 9.24 -22.09
C THR A 343 4.32 10.54 -22.17
N GLY A 344 4.18 11.30 -21.08
CA GLY A 344 3.30 12.48 -20.99
C GLY A 344 1.84 12.14 -20.65
N GLY A 345 1.56 10.88 -20.31
CA GLY A 345 0.23 10.45 -19.87
C GLY A 345 -0.10 11.00 -18.47
N GLY A 346 -1.33 11.47 -18.28
CA GLY A 346 -1.78 11.96 -16.98
C GLY A 346 -2.06 10.82 -16.02
N VAL A 347 -1.65 10.95 -14.76
CA VAL A 347 -1.95 9.96 -13.72
C VAL A 347 -2.55 10.66 -12.51
N MET A 348 -3.79 10.30 -12.18
CA MET A 348 -4.49 10.74 -10.98
C MET A 348 -4.58 9.58 -9.99
N VAL A 349 -4.18 9.82 -8.75
CA VAL A 349 -4.21 8.81 -7.68
C VAL A 349 -5.58 8.86 -7.00
N LEU A 350 -6.34 7.76 -7.05
CA LEU A 350 -7.59 7.63 -6.29
C LEU A 350 -7.37 6.92 -4.95
N SER A 351 -6.54 5.88 -4.97
CA SER A 351 -6.13 5.14 -3.79
C SER A 351 -4.68 4.74 -3.96
N PHE A 352 -3.81 5.31 -3.14
CA PHE A 352 -2.38 5.07 -3.28
C PHE A 352 -1.99 3.60 -3.15
N GLY A 353 -1.15 3.16 -4.08
CA GLY A 353 -0.70 1.78 -4.20
C GLY A 353 -1.77 0.82 -4.71
N LYS A 354 -3.00 1.28 -4.95
CA LYS A 354 -4.13 0.42 -5.31
C LYS A 354 -4.87 0.86 -6.58
N LEU A 355 -5.25 2.14 -6.71
CA LEU A 355 -6.19 2.60 -7.73
C LEU A 355 -5.83 3.96 -8.31
N TYR A 356 -5.81 4.05 -9.65
CA TYR A 356 -5.36 5.21 -10.40
C TYR A 356 -6.26 5.45 -11.61
N VAL A 357 -6.47 6.71 -11.99
CA VAL A 357 -7.03 7.09 -13.30
C VAL A 357 -5.89 7.51 -14.20
N LEU A 358 -5.84 6.95 -15.40
CA LEU A 358 -4.86 7.29 -16.41
C LEU A 358 -5.54 8.06 -17.54
N ASP A 359 -5.00 9.23 -17.87
CA ASP A 359 -5.39 10.04 -19.01
C ASP A 359 -4.43 9.79 -20.18
N LEU A 360 -4.97 9.17 -21.23
CA LEU A 360 -4.26 8.79 -22.45
C LEU A 360 -4.20 9.94 -23.47
N GLN A 361 -4.95 11.04 -23.31
CA GLN A 361 -5.08 12.10 -24.34
C GLN A 361 -3.75 12.75 -24.69
N HIS A 362 -2.98 13.11 -23.67
CA HIS A 362 -1.73 13.88 -23.82
C HIS A 362 -0.47 13.00 -23.94
N SER A 363 -0.64 11.68 -23.91
CA SER A 363 0.49 10.75 -24.05
C SER A 363 1.07 10.76 -25.47
N ARG A 364 2.37 10.46 -25.60
CA ARG A 364 3.06 10.23 -26.88
C ARG A 364 2.33 9.18 -27.74
N ASP A 365 2.59 9.19 -29.05
CA ASP A 365 1.94 8.25 -29.99
C ASP A 365 2.34 6.79 -29.78
N VAL A 366 3.57 6.57 -29.29
CA VAL A 366 4.07 5.22 -28.97
C VAL A 366 3.96 5.00 -27.47
N LEU A 367 3.09 4.08 -27.09
CA LEU A 367 2.84 3.67 -25.72
C LEU A 367 3.26 2.20 -25.52
N PRO A 368 3.64 1.79 -24.29
CA PRO A 368 3.77 0.38 -23.97
C PRO A 368 2.42 -0.34 -24.17
N THR A 369 2.47 -1.60 -24.64
CA THR A 369 1.30 -2.48 -24.60
C THR A 369 0.93 -2.75 -23.14
N PRO A 370 -0.35 -2.69 -22.75
CA PRO A 370 -1.56 -2.58 -23.57
C PRO A 370 -2.11 -1.16 -23.76
N PHE A 371 -1.48 -0.11 -23.20
CA PHE A 371 -2.01 1.26 -23.27
C PHE A 371 -2.20 1.74 -24.71
N GLU A 372 -1.27 1.38 -25.60
CA GLU A 372 -1.36 1.70 -27.03
C GLU A 372 -2.63 1.13 -27.70
N GLN A 373 -2.96 -0.13 -27.42
CA GLN A 373 -4.13 -0.80 -27.98
C GLN A 373 -5.44 -0.17 -27.49
N ILE A 374 -5.46 0.21 -26.21
CA ILE A 374 -6.61 0.88 -25.60
C ILE A 374 -6.80 2.28 -26.21
N LYS A 375 -5.73 3.08 -26.32
CA LYS A 375 -5.78 4.41 -26.93
C LYS A 375 -6.25 4.37 -28.39
N ARG A 376 -5.75 3.39 -29.18
CA ARG A 376 -6.21 3.16 -30.57
C ARG A 376 -7.69 2.83 -30.69
N SER A 377 -8.31 2.34 -29.63
CA SER A 377 -9.75 2.06 -29.58
C SER A 377 -10.60 3.31 -29.31
N GLY A 378 -9.99 4.50 -29.26
CA GLY A 378 -10.65 5.77 -28.98
C GLY A 378 -10.87 6.06 -27.49
N VAL A 379 -10.37 5.20 -26.60
CA VAL A 379 -10.49 5.38 -25.15
C VAL A 379 -9.46 6.41 -24.69
N THR A 380 -9.91 7.41 -23.94
CA THR A 380 -9.08 8.53 -23.48
C THR A 380 -8.78 8.50 -21.99
N LYS A 381 -9.65 7.89 -21.17
CA LYS A 381 -9.42 7.69 -19.73
C LYS A 381 -9.64 6.22 -19.36
N ILE A 382 -8.77 5.68 -18.51
CA ILE A 382 -8.92 4.33 -17.95
C ILE A 382 -8.61 4.31 -16.47
N LEU A 383 -9.12 3.27 -15.81
CA LEU A 383 -8.82 2.97 -14.42
C LEU A 383 -7.76 1.85 -14.37
N ALA A 384 -6.67 2.08 -13.63
CA ALA A 384 -5.63 1.11 -13.37
C ALA A 384 -5.66 0.69 -11.89
N LYS A 385 -5.75 -0.62 -11.65
CA LYS A 385 -5.78 -1.21 -10.31
C LYS A 385 -4.62 -2.17 -10.10
N PHE A 386 -3.99 -2.11 -8.94
CA PHE A 386 -2.96 -3.04 -8.49
C PHE A 386 -3.49 -3.93 -7.38
N CYS A 387 -3.42 -5.24 -7.59
CA CYS A 387 -3.86 -6.26 -6.62
C CYS A 387 -3.11 -7.58 -6.86
N GLN A 388 -3.20 -8.54 -5.94
CA GLN A 388 -2.57 -9.86 -6.11
C GLN A 388 -3.55 -10.94 -6.60
N ARG A 389 -4.85 -10.63 -6.64
CA ARG A 389 -5.91 -11.51 -7.14
C ARG A 389 -6.97 -10.69 -7.83
N TYR A 390 -7.52 -11.23 -8.92
CA TYR A 390 -8.62 -10.60 -9.62
C TYR A 390 -9.46 -11.64 -10.37
N GLY A 391 -10.78 -11.61 -10.19
CA GLY A 391 -11.72 -12.49 -10.88
C GLY A 391 -12.03 -12.02 -12.30
N SER A 392 -11.03 -11.96 -13.19
CA SER A 392 -11.19 -11.44 -14.56
C SER A 392 -12.26 -12.16 -15.37
N GLN A 393 -12.43 -13.49 -15.17
CA GLN A 393 -13.44 -14.27 -15.86
C GLN A 393 -14.86 -13.88 -15.42
N VAL A 394 -15.07 -13.69 -14.12
CA VAL A 394 -16.35 -13.25 -13.56
C VAL A 394 -16.66 -11.82 -13.99
N HIS A 395 -15.66 -10.92 -13.95
CA HIS A 395 -15.79 -9.55 -14.44
C HIS A 395 -16.24 -9.53 -15.92
N ALA A 396 -15.55 -10.27 -16.80
CA ALA A 396 -15.90 -10.30 -18.22
C ALA A 396 -17.31 -10.85 -18.48
N ASP A 397 -17.74 -11.87 -17.74
CA ASP A 397 -19.10 -12.40 -17.81
C ASP A 397 -20.15 -11.37 -17.35
N TRP A 398 -19.90 -10.69 -16.23
CA TRP A 398 -20.78 -9.64 -15.73
C TRP A 398 -20.83 -8.44 -16.68
N PHE A 399 -19.73 -8.13 -17.37
CA PHE A 399 -19.67 -7.05 -18.36
C PHE A 399 -20.57 -7.37 -19.57
N SER A 400 -20.56 -8.63 -20.04
CA SER A 400 -21.42 -9.07 -21.15
C SER A 400 -22.92 -8.92 -20.88
N ARG A 401 -23.29 -8.71 -19.60
CA ARG A 401 -24.65 -8.52 -19.11
C ARG A 401 -24.97 -7.07 -18.75
N GLY A 402 -24.00 -6.16 -18.92
CA GLY A 402 -24.14 -4.76 -18.56
C GLY A 402 -24.10 -4.49 -17.05
N CYS A 403 -23.50 -5.40 -16.26
CA CYS A 403 -23.51 -5.32 -14.79
C CYS A 403 -22.21 -4.77 -14.18
N THR A 404 -21.18 -4.51 -14.99
CA THR A 404 -19.89 -3.95 -14.55
C THR A 404 -19.23 -3.17 -15.69
N PRO A 405 -18.26 -2.28 -15.44
CA PRO A 405 -17.51 -1.59 -16.50
C PRO A 405 -16.73 -2.56 -17.40
N LYS A 406 -16.23 -2.09 -18.55
CA LYS A 406 -15.40 -2.92 -19.43
C LYS A 406 -14.03 -3.22 -18.82
N LEU A 407 -13.65 -4.49 -18.78
CA LEU A 407 -12.26 -4.90 -18.53
C LEU A 407 -11.44 -4.84 -19.83
N PHE A 408 -10.39 -4.03 -19.86
CA PHE A 408 -9.49 -3.94 -21.02
C PHE A 408 -8.36 -4.96 -20.95
N ASN A 409 -7.73 -5.11 -19.78
CA ASN A 409 -6.60 -6.02 -19.60
C ASN A 409 -6.40 -6.43 -18.14
N THR A 410 -5.78 -7.57 -17.91
CA THR A 410 -5.24 -8.00 -16.63
C THR A 410 -3.82 -8.50 -16.87
N MET A 411 -2.83 -7.69 -16.49
CA MET A 411 -1.43 -8.02 -16.70
C MET A 411 -0.83 -8.60 -15.43
N ARG A 412 -0.17 -9.76 -15.54
CA ARG A 412 0.65 -10.28 -14.46
C ARG A 412 1.99 -9.56 -14.43
N LEU A 413 2.28 -9.00 -13.26
CA LEU A 413 3.57 -8.46 -12.88
C LEU A 413 4.28 -9.50 -12.00
N SER A 414 5.58 -9.30 -11.80
CA SER A 414 6.33 -10.09 -10.84
C SER A 414 5.80 -9.91 -9.40
N GLY A 415 6.09 -10.86 -8.51
CA GLY A 415 5.69 -10.85 -7.11
C GLY A 415 4.18 -11.07 -6.92
N ASP A 416 3.57 -11.84 -7.83
CA ASP A 416 2.13 -12.11 -7.92
C ASP A 416 1.22 -10.88 -8.04
N TRP A 417 1.78 -9.71 -8.34
CA TRP A 417 1.01 -8.52 -8.60
C TRP A 417 0.32 -8.58 -9.95
N LEU A 418 -0.85 -7.97 -10.03
CA LEU A 418 -1.63 -7.76 -11.23
C LEU A 418 -1.79 -6.26 -11.45
N MET A 419 -1.68 -5.82 -12.70
CA MET A 419 -2.20 -4.52 -13.13
C MET A 419 -3.46 -4.75 -13.96
N VAL A 420 -4.60 -4.35 -13.40
CA VAL A 420 -5.92 -4.49 -14.03
C VAL A 420 -6.28 -3.15 -14.65
N LEU A 421 -6.53 -3.14 -15.95
CA LEU A 421 -6.96 -1.96 -16.70
C LEU A 421 -8.42 -2.11 -17.08
N MET A 422 -9.26 -1.18 -16.64
CA MET A 422 -10.70 -1.20 -16.87
C MET A 422 -11.23 0.19 -17.21
N GLU A 423 -12.47 0.25 -17.67
CA GLU A 423 -13.17 1.48 -18.02
C GLU A 423 -13.32 2.40 -16.80
N TYR A 424 -13.04 3.69 -17.03
CA TYR A 424 -13.31 4.74 -16.06
C TYR A 424 -14.74 5.25 -16.23
N MET A 425 -15.58 5.06 -15.21
CA MET A 425 -16.99 5.44 -15.25
C MET A 425 -17.17 6.91 -14.85
N GLU A 426 -17.05 7.82 -15.82
CA GLU A 426 -17.30 9.26 -15.60
C GLU A 426 -18.79 9.51 -15.32
N GLY A 427 -19.11 10.38 -14.36
CA GLY A 427 -20.49 10.64 -13.92
C GLY A 427 -21.12 9.54 -13.05
N TYR A 428 -20.30 8.59 -12.56
CA TYR A 428 -20.72 7.59 -11.58
C TYR A 428 -20.07 7.88 -10.22
N THR A 429 -20.75 7.47 -9.15
CA THR A 429 -20.22 7.53 -7.79
C THR A 429 -20.60 6.26 -7.03
N ASP A 430 -19.83 5.89 -6.01
CA ASP A 430 -20.16 4.74 -5.19
C ASP A 430 -21.45 4.99 -4.39
N LEU A 431 -22.27 3.95 -4.31
CA LEU A 431 -23.61 4.04 -3.76
C LEU A 431 -23.57 4.38 -2.27
N GLN A 432 -22.56 3.90 -1.55
CA GLN A 432 -22.33 4.25 -0.15
C GLN A 432 -22.15 5.77 0.02
N ARG A 433 -21.26 6.42 -0.74
CA ARG A 433 -21.06 7.88 -0.72
C ARG A 433 -22.31 8.62 -1.15
N LYS A 434 -22.99 8.20 -2.22
CA LYS A 434 -24.24 8.85 -2.66
C LYS A 434 -25.28 8.89 -1.54
N THR A 435 -25.40 7.82 -0.75
CA THR A 435 -26.34 7.76 0.38
C THR A 435 -25.91 8.58 1.60
N ASN A 436 -24.61 8.83 1.76
CA ASN A 436 -24.10 9.63 2.89
C ASN A 436 -24.16 11.14 2.58
N VAL A 437 -23.96 11.53 1.32
CA VAL A 437 -23.92 12.94 0.89
C VAL A 437 -25.32 13.48 0.61
N PHE A 438 -26.22 12.66 0.06
CA PHE A 438 -27.55 13.10 -0.31
C PHE A 438 -28.61 12.51 0.63
N SER A 439 -29.54 13.34 1.11
CA SER A 439 -30.80 12.85 1.68
C SER A 439 -31.63 12.20 0.57
N VAL A 440 -31.38 10.92 0.31
CA VAL A 440 -32.09 10.16 -0.72
C VAL A 440 -33.52 9.91 -0.20
N SER A 441 -34.53 10.43 -0.91
CA SER A 441 -35.93 10.18 -0.57
C SER A 441 -36.23 8.67 -0.61
N SER A 442 -37.21 8.21 0.16
CA SER A 442 -37.50 6.77 0.24
C SER A 442 -37.89 6.18 -1.13
N ALA A 443 -38.56 6.96 -1.97
CA ALA A 443 -38.85 6.58 -3.35
C ALA A 443 -37.59 6.40 -4.20
N LYS A 444 -36.61 7.33 -4.11
CA LYS A 444 -35.33 7.21 -4.81
C LYS A 444 -34.53 6.01 -4.28
N TRP A 445 -34.53 5.79 -2.98
CA TRP A 445 -33.85 4.64 -2.37
C TRP A 445 -34.43 3.31 -2.83
N ASN A 446 -35.76 3.18 -2.86
CA ASN A 446 -36.43 1.99 -3.38
C ASN A 446 -36.09 1.75 -4.85
N LYS A 447 -36.03 2.81 -5.66
CA LYS A 447 -35.60 2.73 -7.06
C LYS A 447 -34.16 2.20 -7.18
N ILE A 448 -33.21 2.78 -6.45
CA ILE A 448 -31.80 2.35 -6.51
C ILE A 448 -31.63 0.93 -5.97
N SER A 449 -32.31 0.58 -4.88
CA SER A 449 -32.31 -0.77 -4.32
C SER A 449 -32.80 -1.80 -5.33
N SER A 450 -33.86 -1.46 -6.08
CA SER A 450 -34.37 -2.30 -7.17
C SER A 450 -33.34 -2.46 -8.30
N LEU A 451 -32.65 -1.38 -8.68
CA LEU A 451 -31.58 -1.43 -9.68
C LEU A 451 -30.39 -2.30 -9.22
N ALA A 452 -29.97 -2.19 -7.96
CA ALA A 452 -28.89 -3.01 -7.40
C ALA A 452 -29.25 -4.51 -7.41
N ARG A 453 -30.46 -4.86 -6.98
CA ARG A 453 -30.97 -6.25 -7.05
C ARG A 453 -31.05 -6.76 -8.48
N LYS A 454 -31.52 -5.93 -9.41
CA LYS A 454 -31.58 -6.28 -10.82
C LYS A 454 -30.18 -6.54 -11.37
N CYS A 455 -29.22 -5.66 -11.09
CA CYS A 455 -27.82 -5.83 -11.48
C CYS A 455 -27.25 -7.17 -11.01
N LEU A 456 -27.43 -7.51 -9.73
CA LEU A 456 -27.01 -8.81 -9.19
C LEU A 456 -27.72 -9.99 -9.86
N LYS A 457 -29.05 -9.91 -10.02
CA LYS A 457 -29.84 -10.98 -10.64
C LYS A 457 -29.41 -11.24 -12.08
N ASP A 458 -29.23 -10.18 -12.87
CA ASP A 458 -28.85 -10.28 -14.27
C ASP A 458 -27.43 -10.85 -14.41
N ALA A 459 -26.52 -10.43 -13.52
CA ALA A 459 -25.16 -10.95 -13.43
C ALA A 459 -25.10 -12.44 -13.06
N GLN A 460 -25.85 -12.87 -12.06
CA GLN A 460 -25.87 -14.26 -11.58
C GLN A 460 -26.69 -15.21 -12.48
N ALA A 461 -27.46 -14.70 -13.43
CA ALA A 461 -28.16 -15.51 -14.43
C ALA A 461 -27.21 -16.23 -15.42
N SER A 462 -25.90 -16.11 -15.24
CA SER A 462 -24.90 -16.80 -16.05
C SER A 462 -24.72 -18.27 -15.71
N THR A 463 -24.46 -19.07 -16.74
CA THR A 463 -24.01 -20.46 -16.58
C THR A 463 -22.61 -20.55 -15.98
N LEU A 464 -21.83 -19.46 -15.99
CA LEU A 464 -20.52 -19.40 -15.32
C LEU A 464 -20.65 -19.56 -13.80
N ARG A 465 -21.81 -19.21 -13.23
CA ARG A 465 -22.05 -19.18 -11.78
C ARG A 465 -21.00 -18.32 -11.04
N GLY A 466 -20.73 -17.14 -11.59
CA GLY A 466 -19.82 -16.18 -10.98
C GLY A 466 -20.36 -15.61 -9.68
N VAL A 467 -19.45 -15.41 -8.71
CA VAL A 467 -19.67 -14.79 -7.40
C VAL A 467 -18.73 -13.59 -7.30
N HIS A 468 -19.23 -12.45 -6.84
CA HIS A 468 -18.41 -11.25 -6.60
C HIS A 468 -17.58 -11.37 -5.33
N GLY A 469 -18.16 -11.92 -4.26
CA GLY A 469 -17.48 -12.20 -2.99
C GLY A 469 -17.25 -10.98 -2.09
N ASP A 470 -17.76 -9.80 -2.46
CA ASP A 470 -17.75 -8.58 -1.63
C ASP A 470 -18.79 -7.57 -2.16
N LEU A 471 -19.99 -8.03 -2.47
CA LEU A 471 -21.01 -7.18 -3.07
C LEU A 471 -21.73 -6.31 -2.02
N ARG A 472 -21.08 -5.21 -1.66
CA ARG A 472 -21.59 -4.18 -0.74
C ARG A 472 -21.77 -2.83 -1.43
N LEU A 473 -22.40 -1.87 -0.75
CA LEU A 473 -22.70 -0.55 -1.33
C LEU A 473 -21.45 0.21 -1.77
N ASP A 474 -20.30 -0.02 -1.12
CA ASP A 474 -19.01 0.57 -1.52
C ASP A 474 -18.52 0.05 -2.90
N ASN A 475 -18.97 -1.15 -3.29
CA ASN A 475 -18.58 -1.84 -4.52
C ASN A 475 -19.69 -1.78 -5.59
N LEU A 476 -20.65 -0.86 -5.43
CA LEU A 476 -21.68 -0.55 -6.41
C LEU A 476 -21.56 0.92 -6.83
N LEU A 477 -21.39 1.16 -8.12
CA LEU A 477 -21.45 2.49 -8.73
C LEU A 477 -22.88 2.78 -9.18
N VAL A 478 -23.30 4.04 -9.06
CA VAL A 478 -24.57 4.55 -9.59
C VAL A 478 -24.32 5.83 -10.38
N ASP A 479 -25.04 5.99 -11.50
CA ASP A 479 -25.02 7.22 -12.30
C ASP A 479 -25.71 8.38 -11.58
N GLU A 480 -25.41 9.61 -11.99
CA GLU A 480 -26.07 10.81 -11.45
C GLU A 480 -27.60 10.79 -11.59
N GLY A 481 -28.11 10.19 -12.67
CA GLY A 481 -29.54 10.05 -12.95
C GLY A 481 -30.27 9.01 -12.10
N LEU A 482 -29.54 8.19 -11.33
CA LEU A 482 -30.10 7.07 -10.55
C LEU A 482 -30.93 6.13 -11.45
N THR A 483 -30.38 5.82 -12.61
CA THR A 483 -30.97 4.97 -13.64
C THR A 483 -30.22 3.66 -13.84
N HIS A 484 -28.95 3.60 -13.44
CA HIS A 484 -28.07 2.49 -13.71
C HIS A 484 -27.13 2.20 -12.53
N VAL A 485 -26.95 0.91 -12.23
CA VAL A 485 -26.07 0.43 -11.16
C VAL A 485 -25.11 -0.59 -11.73
N LEU A 486 -23.83 -0.44 -11.41
CA LEU A 486 -22.74 -1.31 -11.84
C LEU A 486 -21.96 -1.83 -10.65
N ALA A 487 -21.58 -3.11 -10.65
CA ALA A 487 -20.66 -3.67 -9.69
C ALA A 487 -19.19 -3.38 -10.07
N VAL A 488 -18.34 -3.19 -9.07
CA VAL A 488 -16.90 -2.96 -9.20
C VAL A 488 -16.13 -3.68 -8.10
N ASP A 489 -14.81 -3.80 -8.26
CA ASP A 489 -13.92 -4.47 -7.30
C ASP A 489 -14.06 -6.02 -7.25
N PHE A 490 -13.63 -6.66 -8.33
CA PHE A 490 -13.63 -8.12 -8.48
C PHE A 490 -12.40 -8.82 -7.84
N GLU A 491 -11.72 -8.21 -6.85
CA GLU A 491 -10.54 -8.83 -6.19
C GLU A 491 -10.88 -10.16 -5.47
N ARG A 492 -12.13 -10.29 -5.00
CA ARG A 492 -12.64 -11.46 -4.28
C ARG A 492 -13.54 -12.36 -5.14
N ALA A 493 -13.71 -12.01 -6.41
CA ALA A 493 -14.61 -12.71 -7.29
C ALA A 493 -14.03 -14.05 -7.74
N GLY A 494 -14.92 -15.01 -7.99
CA GLY A 494 -14.58 -16.36 -8.42
C GLY A 494 -15.81 -17.18 -8.80
N ILE A 495 -15.59 -18.44 -9.15
CA ILE A 495 -16.62 -19.39 -9.55
C ILE A 495 -17.19 -20.08 -8.31
N GLU A 496 -18.52 -20.13 -8.24
CA GLU A 496 -19.26 -20.76 -7.16
C GLU A 496 -18.80 -22.23 -6.91
N GLY A 497 -18.60 -22.57 -5.64
CA GLY A 497 -18.21 -23.92 -5.21
C GLY A 497 -16.80 -24.35 -5.60
N CYS A 498 -16.05 -23.51 -6.33
CA CYS A 498 -14.68 -23.79 -6.79
C CYS A 498 -13.67 -22.88 -6.09
N ASP A 499 -13.89 -21.57 -6.21
CA ASP A 499 -13.03 -20.56 -5.61
C ASP A 499 -13.35 -20.34 -4.13
N ARG A 500 -12.35 -19.89 -3.38
CA ARG A 500 -12.47 -19.62 -1.94
C ARG A 500 -12.23 -18.15 -1.62
N TYR A 501 -12.87 -17.70 -0.55
CA TYR A 501 -12.53 -16.44 0.10
C TYR A 501 -11.06 -16.43 0.53
N PRO A 502 -10.37 -15.28 0.47
CA PRO A 502 -9.02 -15.17 0.98
C PRO A 502 -8.97 -15.37 2.49
N PHE A 503 -7.79 -15.70 3.00
CA PHE A 503 -7.51 -15.59 4.44
C PHE A 503 -7.52 -14.11 4.87
N PHE A 504 -7.76 -13.85 6.15
CA PHE A 504 -7.75 -12.52 6.76
C PHE A 504 -8.86 -11.60 6.23
N MET A 505 -10.07 -12.12 6.07
CA MET A 505 -11.21 -11.25 5.75
C MET A 505 -11.45 -10.26 6.90
N ASN A 506 -11.94 -9.06 6.57
CA ASN A 506 -12.29 -8.06 7.56
C ASN A 506 -13.61 -8.45 8.24
N HIS A 507 -13.52 -9.16 9.36
CA HIS A 507 -14.68 -9.54 10.20
C HIS A 507 -15.07 -8.45 11.20
N THR A 508 -14.33 -7.34 11.24
CA THR A 508 -14.58 -6.23 12.18
C THR A 508 -15.57 -5.21 11.59
N ASP A 509 -15.35 -4.77 10.35
CA ASP A 509 -16.19 -3.74 9.72
C ASP A 509 -17.28 -4.31 8.81
N VAL A 510 -17.18 -5.60 8.47
CA VAL A 510 -18.13 -6.27 7.57
C VAL A 510 -18.75 -7.47 8.28
N GLU A 511 -20.05 -7.38 8.49
CA GLU A 511 -20.86 -8.52 8.91
C GLU A 511 -21.10 -9.43 7.70
N TRP A 512 -20.25 -10.46 7.56
CA TRP A 512 -20.32 -11.40 6.46
C TRP A 512 -21.52 -12.36 6.59
N PRO A 513 -22.12 -12.78 5.45
CA PRO A 513 -23.13 -13.83 5.40
C PRO A 513 -22.70 -15.14 6.08
N ALA A 514 -23.67 -15.96 6.49
CA ALA A 514 -23.37 -17.28 7.02
C ALA A 514 -22.66 -18.15 5.97
N GLY A 515 -21.52 -18.76 6.34
CA GLY A 515 -20.69 -19.55 5.41
C GLY A 515 -19.68 -18.74 4.60
N ALA A 516 -19.78 -17.40 4.56
CA ALA A 516 -18.78 -16.52 3.96
C ALA A 516 -17.68 -16.18 4.98
N SER A 517 -16.69 -17.06 5.11
CA SER A 517 -15.56 -16.88 6.04
C SER A 517 -14.24 -17.25 5.39
N ASP A 518 -13.14 -17.02 6.12
CA ASP A 518 -11.78 -17.26 5.66
C ASP A 518 -11.64 -18.66 5.06
N ASN A 519 -11.14 -18.71 3.83
CA ASN A 519 -10.90 -19.94 3.07
C ASN A 519 -12.15 -20.82 2.83
N GLN A 520 -13.36 -20.30 3.04
CA GLN A 520 -14.61 -20.98 2.66
C GLN A 520 -14.93 -20.77 1.18
N LEU A 521 -15.75 -21.67 0.62
CA LEU A 521 -16.15 -21.60 -0.78
C LEU A 521 -17.00 -20.35 -1.06
N LEU A 522 -16.76 -19.73 -2.21
CA LEU A 522 -17.63 -18.67 -2.73
C LEU A 522 -18.97 -19.29 -3.16
N MET A 523 -20.07 -18.68 -2.74
CA MET A 523 -21.43 -19.09 -3.10
C MET A 523 -22.25 -17.88 -3.53
N GLN A 524 -23.09 -18.01 -4.56
CA GLN A 524 -23.90 -16.89 -5.06
C GLN A 524 -24.86 -16.35 -3.99
N VAL A 525 -25.31 -17.22 -3.08
CA VAL A 525 -26.14 -16.82 -1.93
C VAL A 525 -25.45 -15.78 -1.04
N HIS A 526 -24.12 -15.82 -0.93
CA HIS A 526 -23.38 -14.85 -0.12
C HIS A 526 -23.49 -13.43 -0.68
N ASP A 527 -23.41 -13.24 -2.00
CA ASP A 527 -23.59 -11.91 -2.60
C ASP A 527 -25.02 -11.38 -2.38
N ASN A 528 -26.02 -12.26 -2.45
CA ASN A 528 -27.41 -11.91 -2.19
C ASN A 528 -27.57 -11.46 -0.73
N GLU A 529 -27.21 -12.29 0.23
CA GLU A 529 -27.35 -11.98 1.66
C GLU A 529 -26.56 -10.73 2.07
N LEU A 530 -25.34 -10.56 1.54
CA LEU A 530 -24.53 -9.38 1.83
C LEU A 530 -25.21 -8.11 1.28
N LEU A 531 -25.64 -8.11 0.01
CA LEU A 531 -26.30 -6.96 -0.60
C LEU A 531 -27.59 -6.59 0.16
N GLU A 532 -28.41 -7.59 0.47
CA GLU A 532 -29.66 -7.42 1.22
C GLU A 532 -29.44 -6.76 2.57
N SER A 533 -28.49 -7.29 3.35
CA SER A 533 -28.16 -6.74 4.67
C SER A 533 -27.76 -5.27 4.61
N GLN A 534 -27.02 -4.87 3.57
CA GLN A 534 -26.57 -3.49 3.38
C GLN A 534 -27.71 -2.56 3.00
N LEU A 535 -28.60 -3.00 2.10
CA LEU A 535 -29.77 -2.23 1.69
C LEU A 535 -30.75 -2.02 2.85
N GLU A 536 -30.93 -3.02 3.71
CA GLU A 536 -31.80 -2.93 4.89
C GLU A 536 -31.22 -2.03 6.00
N ARG A 537 -29.93 -2.16 6.32
CA ARG A 537 -29.28 -1.33 7.36
C ARG A 537 -29.43 0.17 7.08
N LYS A 538 -29.31 0.57 5.81
CA LYS A 538 -29.49 1.97 5.39
C LYS A 538 -30.94 2.41 5.47
N HIS A 539 -31.89 1.54 5.15
CA HIS A 539 -33.32 1.84 5.34
C HIS A 539 -33.67 2.06 6.82
N LYS A 540 -33.15 1.21 7.73
CA LYS A 540 -33.39 1.31 9.19
C LYS A 540 -32.81 2.58 9.82
N ARG A 541 -31.55 2.95 9.50
CA ARG A 541 -30.93 4.20 10.01
C ARG A 541 -31.75 5.46 9.71
N LYS A 542 -32.48 5.49 8.58
CA LYS A 542 -33.37 6.61 8.23
C LYS A 542 -34.67 6.63 9.03
N TYR A 543 -35.23 5.45 9.33
CA TYR A 543 -36.44 5.32 10.12
C TYR A 543 -36.21 5.65 11.60
N ASP A 544 -35.07 5.24 12.16
CA ASP A 544 -34.70 5.56 13.54
C ASP A 544 -34.43 7.05 13.73
N TRP A 545 -33.78 7.73 12.77
CA TRP A 545 -33.56 9.19 12.84
C TRP A 545 -34.85 10.02 12.87
N HIS A 546 -35.90 9.56 12.19
CA HIS A 546 -37.19 10.28 12.14
C HIS A 546 -38.12 9.96 13.32
N ASN A 547 -37.96 8.81 13.96
CA ASN A 547 -38.80 8.39 15.09
C ASN A 547 -38.12 8.53 16.47
N ASP A 548 -36.81 8.71 16.53
CA ASP A 548 -36.07 8.70 17.78
C ASP A 548 -35.49 10.09 18.12
N ARG A 549 -36.30 10.94 18.77
CA ARG A 549 -35.81 12.13 19.50
C ARG A 549 -35.09 11.77 20.81
N SER A 550 -34.88 10.49 21.10
CA SER A 550 -34.30 10.00 22.35
C SER A 550 -32.95 9.29 22.20
N PHE A 551 -32.32 9.30 21.01
CA PHE A 551 -30.98 8.73 20.82
C PHE A 551 -29.87 9.67 21.34
N VAL A 552 -29.87 9.90 22.65
CA VAL A 552 -28.66 10.28 23.39
C VAL A 552 -27.86 8.98 23.58
N PRO A 553 -26.62 8.87 23.08
CA PRO A 553 -25.80 7.68 23.31
C PRO A 553 -25.70 7.40 24.81
N LYS A 554 -26.00 6.16 25.23
CA LYS A 554 -25.98 5.71 26.65
C LYS A 554 -24.68 6.02 27.42
N LYS A 555 -23.60 6.40 26.73
CA LYS A 555 -22.35 6.90 27.31
C LYS A 555 -22.45 8.31 27.95
N LEU A 556 -23.49 9.10 27.65
CA LEU A 556 -23.71 10.43 28.25
C LEU A 556 -24.66 10.41 29.46
N ALA A 557 -25.49 9.37 29.64
CA ALA A 557 -26.36 9.25 30.80
C ALA A 557 -25.58 8.87 32.09
N ALA A 558 -24.49 8.11 31.97
CA ALA A 558 -23.65 7.72 33.10
C ALA A 558 -22.81 8.88 33.67
N LEU A 559 -22.53 9.91 32.86
CA LEU A 559 -21.82 11.13 33.31
C LEU A 559 -22.74 12.17 33.94
N ALA A 560 -24.06 12.04 33.77
CA ALA A 560 -25.05 12.98 34.30
C ALA A 560 -25.67 12.54 35.64
N SER A 561 -25.46 11.29 36.08
CA SER A 561 -26.07 10.76 37.32
C SER A 561 -25.11 10.62 38.51
N GLY A 562 -23.84 11.03 38.39
CA GLY A 562 -22.91 11.12 39.53
C GLY A 562 -22.71 9.82 40.34
N ALA A 563 -22.96 8.65 39.74
CA ALA A 563 -22.82 7.36 40.40
C ALA A 563 -21.43 6.78 40.11
N SER A 564 -20.60 6.66 41.15
CA SER A 564 -19.34 5.92 41.10
C SER A 564 -19.62 4.44 40.86
N VAL A 565 -19.10 3.86 39.79
CA VAL A 565 -19.04 2.41 39.61
C VAL A 565 -17.61 1.98 39.91
N SER A 566 -17.47 1.33 41.06
CA SER A 566 -16.28 0.65 41.57
C SER A 566 -15.89 -0.54 40.69
N ASP A 567 -14.59 -0.81 40.68
CA ASP A 567 -13.93 -1.98 40.09
C ASP A 567 -14.56 -3.33 40.48
N THR A 568 -14.65 -4.23 39.50
CA THR A 568 -14.59 -5.72 39.56
C THR A 568 -14.94 -6.22 38.14
N GLU A 569 -13.98 -6.72 37.37
CA GLU A 569 -13.54 -8.13 37.22
C GLU A 569 -14.17 -8.83 35.99
N GLU A 570 -13.27 -9.45 35.21
CA GLU A 570 -13.35 -10.69 34.42
C GLU A 570 -14.69 -11.15 33.80
N ASP A 571 -14.73 -11.29 32.47
CA ASP A 571 -14.78 -12.60 31.78
C ASP A 571 -15.00 -12.50 30.24
N PHE A 572 -14.13 -13.22 29.51
CA PHE A 572 -14.14 -13.69 28.09
C PHE A 572 -14.34 -12.74 26.90
#